data_AF-A0A4Q0U3Q9-F1
#
_entry.id   AF-A0A4Q0U3Q9-F1
#
_cell.length_a   1.000
_cell.length_b   1.000
_cell.length_c   1.000
_cell.angle_alpha   90.00
_cell.angle_beta   90.00
_cell.angle_gamma   90.00
#
_symmetry.space_group_name_H-M   'P 1'
#
loop_
_entity.id
_entity.type
_entity.pdbx_description
1 polymer ?
#
loop_
_entity_poly.entity_id
_entity_poly.type
_entity_poly.pdbx_seq_one_letter_code
_entity_poly.pdbx_strand_id
1 'polypeptide(L)'
;MKRQFILAFVLFVSSIALNAANSVPDDDKSDNKNKAEVSSVVKTTWEFYSAIKQPSAEALANVTNYKFGQEAGYLYNQFMNIYVVREEVVPGDPTRRTVIRKPTIYNAVRSIEKQLNRELKSNKMGQEQVTAEFTNVLKIAISAFDSETESFEDALQQNRKNAAALLSVFQNVKLTDI
;
A
#
# COMPACT_ATOMS: atom_id res chain seq x y z
N MET A 1 -8.86 31.92 33.08
CA MET A 1 -10.03 32.27 32.25
C MET A 1 -10.43 31.03 31.44
N LYS A 2 -11.55 30.38 31.81
CA LYS A 2 -12.05 29.16 31.16
C LYS A 2 -12.97 29.56 30.00
N ARG A 3 -12.70 29.08 28.78
CA ARG A 3 -13.61 29.24 27.63
C ARG A 3 -14.14 27.87 27.25
N GLN A 4 -15.41 27.63 27.52
CA GLN A 4 -16.16 26.48 27.02
C GLN A 4 -16.86 26.89 25.73
N PHE A 5 -16.71 26.09 24.67
CA PHE A 5 -17.49 26.23 23.44
C PHE A 5 -18.05 24.86 23.04
N ILE A 6 -19.26 24.64 23.52
CA ILE A 6 -20.45 23.99 22.95
C ILE A 6 -20.22 23.00 21.79
N LEU A 7 -20.53 21.74 22.10
CA LEU A 7 -20.68 20.58 21.22
C LEU A 7 -22.02 20.70 20.45
N ALA A 8 -22.01 20.64 19.12
CA ALA A 8 -23.23 20.54 18.31
C ALA A 8 -23.38 19.11 17.76
N PHE A 9 -24.35 18.39 18.32
CA PHE A 9 -24.80 17.06 17.87
C PHE A 9 -25.82 17.24 16.74
N VAL A 10 -25.51 16.80 15.52
CA VAL A 10 -26.50 16.69 14.45
C VAL A 10 -26.90 15.23 14.33
N LEU A 11 -28.07 14.90 14.89
CA LEU A 11 -28.73 13.61 14.71
C LEU A 11 -29.46 13.62 13.36
N PHE A 12 -28.91 12.92 12.37
CA PHE A 12 -29.65 12.57 11.16
C PHE A 12 -30.43 11.28 11.43
N VAL A 13 -31.69 11.43 11.83
CA VAL A 13 -32.67 10.33 11.84
C VAL A 13 -33.47 10.47 10.55
N SER A 14 -33.24 9.57 9.59
CA SER A 14 -34.17 9.36 8.49
C SER A 14 -34.64 7.92 8.49
N SER A 15 -35.96 7.80 8.40
CA SER A 15 -36.79 6.66 8.76
C SER A 15 -36.56 5.40 7.94
N ILE A 16 -36.81 4.29 8.61
CA ILE A 16 -37.05 2.96 8.04
C ILE A 16 -38.35 3.02 7.22
N ALA A 17 -38.34 2.48 6.00
CA ALA A 17 -39.56 2.02 5.32
C ALA A 17 -39.59 0.49 5.38
N LEU A 18 -40.43 -0.06 6.27
CA LEU A 18 -40.87 -1.45 6.19
C LEU A 18 -41.92 -1.52 5.07
N ASN A 19 -41.67 -2.32 4.03
CA ASN A 19 -42.73 -2.80 3.15
C ASN A 19 -43.23 -4.13 3.72
N ALA A 20 -44.54 -4.22 3.95
CA ALA A 20 -45.24 -5.45 4.29
C ALA A 20 -46.32 -5.74 3.24
N ALA A 21 -46.56 -7.04 3.06
CA ALA A 21 -47.66 -7.71 2.34
C ALA A 21 -47.53 -7.86 0.81
N ASN A 22 -47.18 -9.06 0.35
CA ASN A 22 -48.19 -10.08 0.01
C ASN A 22 -47.54 -11.46 -0.17
N SER A 23 -48.27 -12.50 0.21
CA SER A 23 -47.89 -13.91 0.14
C SER A 23 -48.88 -14.67 -0.75
N VAL A 24 -48.42 -15.83 -1.29
CA VAL A 24 -49.16 -17.00 -1.84
C VAL A 24 -49.25 -17.02 -3.40
N PRO A 25 -49.07 -18.17 -4.12
CA PRO A 25 -47.76 -18.77 -4.50
C PRO A 25 -47.71 -19.27 -5.99
N ASP A 26 -46.64 -20.02 -6.32
CA ASP A 26 -46.43 -20.93 -7.47
C ASP A 26 -46.53 -20.38 -8.91
N ASP A 27 -45.38 -20.32 -9.61
CA ASP A 27 -45.05 -21.35 -10.61
C ASP A 27 -43.59 -21.20 -11.12
N ASP A 28 -43.05 -22.35 -11.52
CA ASP A 28 -41.74 -22.69 -12.08
C ASP A 28 -41.07 -21.64 -13.01
N LYS A 29 -39.85 -21.17 -12.64
CA LYS A 29 -38.70 -21.03 -13.56
C LYS A 29 -37.41 -20.64 -12.83
N SER A 30 -36.44 -21.54 -12.83
CA SER A 30 -35.08 -21.32 -12.35
C SER A 30 -34.26 -20.50 -13.35
N ASP A 31 -34.38 -19.19 -13.30
CA ASP A 31 -33.41 -18.28 -13.93
C ASP A 31 -32.39 -17.81 -12.88
N ASN A 32 -31.20 -18.39 -12.98
CA ASN A 32 -30.00 -18.10 -12.22
C ASN A 32 -29.67 -16.60 -12.29
N LYS A 33 -30.14 -15.82 -11.32
CA LYS A 33 -29.79 -14.40 -11.18
C LYS A 33 -28.35 -14.27 -10.72
N ASN A 34 -27.53 -13.88 -11.68
CA ASN A 34 -26.21 -13.26 -11.53
C ASN A 34 -26.05 -12.55 -10.18
N LYS A 35 -25.26 -13.16 -9.30
CA LYS A 35 -24.58 -12.47 -8.21
C LYS A 35 -23.62 -11.49 -8.88
N ALA A 36 -24.07 -10.25 -9.06
CA ALA A 36 -23.21 -9.16 -9.43
C ALA A 36 -22.15 -9.03 -8.34
N GLU A 37 -21.00 -9.64 -8.58
CA GLU A 37 -19.77 -9.26 -7.91
C GLU A 37 -19.60 -7.78 -8.16
N VAL A 38 -19.69 -6.99 -7.09
CA VAL A 38 -19.22 -5.62 -7.09
C VAL A 38 -17.71 -5.70 -7.23
N SER A 39 -17.23 -5.89 -8.46
CA SER A 39 -15.85 -5.61 -8.81
C SER A 39 -15.73 -4.09 -8.71
N SER A 40 -15.24 -3.62 -7.56
CA SER A 40 -14.77 -2.24 -7.47
C SER A 40 -13.67 -2.10 -8.49
N VAL A 41 -13.97 -1.48 -9.64
CA VAL A 41 -13.01 -1.20 -10.69
C VAL A 41 -11.83 -0.49 -10.04
N VAL A 42 -10.71 -1.19 -9.89
CA VAL A 42 -9.47 -0.61 -9.36
C VAL A 42 -9.07 0.47 -10.34
N LYS A 43 -9.23 1.73 -9.93
CA LYS A 43 -8.92 2.89 -10.78
C LYS A 43 -7.40 3.01 -10.89
N THR A 44 -6.84 2.28 -11.85
CA THR A 44 -5.42 2.33 -12.18
C THR A 44 -5.10 3.73 -12.71
N THR A 45 -4.14 4.41 -12.09
CA THR A 45 -3.72 5.77 -12.46
C THR A 45 -2.31 5.79 -13.05
N TRP A 46 -1.44 4.88 -12.63
CA TRP A 46 -0.08 4.75 -13.13
C TRP A 46 0.21 3.31 -13.56
N GLU A 47 1.12 3.16 -14.51
CA GLU A 47 1.62 1.87 -14.97
C GLU A 47 3.15 1.89 -14.91
N PHE A 48 3.75 0.95 -14.19
CA PHE A 48 5.19 0.76 -14.15
C PHE A 48 5.55 -0.63 -14.66
N TYR A 49 6.73 -0.72 -15.26
CA TYR A 49 7.22 -1.97 -15.79
C TYR A 49 8.15 -2.65 -14.80
N SER A 50 7.88 -3.92 -14.52
CA SER A 50 8.57 -4.71 -13.51
C SER A 50 9.58 -5.65 -14.17
N ALA A 51 10.86 -5.46 -13.84
CA ALA A 51 11.93 -6.42 -14.12
C ALA A 51 12.28 -7.28 -12.88
N ILE A 52 11.41 -7.30 -11.86
CA ILE A 52 11.66 -8.01 -10.61
C ILE A 52 11.57 -9.51 -10.86
N LYS A 53 12.72 -10.16 -10.84
CA LYS A 53 12.79 -11.62 -10.92
C LYS A 53 12.26 -12.25 -9.64
N GLN A 54 11.57 -13.38 -9.78
CA GLN A 54 11.19 -14.16 -8.61
C GLN A 54 12.45 -14.53 -7.79
N PRO A 55 12.42 -14.38 -6.46
CA PRO A 55 13.54 -14.75 -5.61
C PRO A 55 13.77 -16.27 -5.65
N SER A 56 15.02 -16.72 -5.70
CA SER A 56 15.33 -18.14 -5.51
C SER A 56 15.09 -18.56 -4.05
N ALA A 57 14.89 -19.86 -3.81
CA ALA A 57 14.74 -20.40 -2.45
C ALA A 57 15.96 -20.08 -1.57
N GLU A 58 17.17 -20.13 -2.13
CA GLU A 58 18.41 -19.75 -1.44
C GLU A 58 18.42 -18.27 -1.05
N ALA A 59 17.97 -17.38 -1.94
CA ALA A 59 17.90 -15.95 -1.66
C ALA A 59 16.90 -15.65 -0.53
N LEU A 60 15.78 -16.36 -0.47
CA LEU A 60 14.80 -16.25 0.60
C LEU A 60 15.30 -16.83 1.92
N ALA A 61 16.05 -17.93 1.89
CA ALA A 61 16.61 -18.57 3.09
C ALA A 61 17.58 -17.63 3.83
N ASN A 62 18.30 -16.77 3.10
CA ASN A 62 19.18 -15.76 3.68
C ASN A 62 18.43 -14.61 4.37
N VAL A 63 17.13 -14.46 4.10
CA VAL A 63 16.28 -13.47 4.76
C VAL A 63 15.61 -14.12 5.96
N THR A 64 16.24 -13.98 7.13
CA THR A 64 15.70 -14.50 8.37
C THR A 64 14.99 -13.39 9.16
N ASN A 65 13.83 -13.74 9.71
CA ASN A 65 13.15 -12.96 10.76
C ASN A 65 12.69 -11.54 10.37
N TYR A 66 12.37 -11.28 9.09
CA TYR A 66 11.70 -10.02 8.73
C TYR A 66 10.24 -10.04 9.19
N LYS A 67 9.80 -8.97 9.86
CA LYS A 67 8.48 -8.84 10.49
C LYS A 67 7.28 -9.02 9.56
N PHE A 68 7.46 -8.88 8.25
CA PHE A 68 6.41 -9.07 7.24
C PHE A 68 6.68 -10.28 6.33
N GLY A 69 7.44 -11.27 6.80
CA GLY A 69 7.76 -12.47 6.02
C GLY A 69 8.99 -12.33 5.12
N GLN A 70 9.45 -13.45 4.59
CA GLN A 70 10.75 -13.56 3.90
C GLN A 70 10.77 -12.82 2.56
N GLU A 71 9.70 -12.93 1.75
CA GLU A 71 9.62 -12.23 0.45
C GLU A 71 9.68 -10.71 0.64
N ALA A 72 8.87 -10.17 1.56
CA ALA A 72 8.90 -8.74 1.89
C ALA A 72 10.29 -8.30 2.38
N GLY A 73 10.98 -9.13 3.17
CA GLY A 73 12.33 -8.84 3.64
C GLY A 73 13.36 -8.84 2.50
N TYR A 74 13.26 -9.78 1.57
CA TYR A 74 14.12 -9.83 0.38
C TYR A 74 13.94 -8.60 -0.50
N LEU A 75 12.68 -8.24 -0.79
CA LEU A 75 12.36 -7.04 -1.57
C LEU A 75 12.74 -5.76 -0.82
N TYR A 76 12.60 -5.73 0.50
CA TYR A 76 13.03 -4.58 1.30
C TYR A 76 14.54 -4.37 1.20
N ASN A 77 15.34 -5.43 1.22
CA ASN A 77 16.79 -5.33 1.02
C ASN A 77 17.13 -4.81 -0.39
N GLN A 78 16.44 -5.28 -1.43
CA GLN A 78 16.60 -4.74 -2.79
C GLN A 78 16.24 -3.26 -2.86
N PHE A 79 15.09 -2.89 -2.31
CA PHE A 79 14.65 -1.50 -2.21
C PHE A 79 15.71 -0.63 -1.52
N MET A 80 16.26 -1.08 -0.38
CA MET A 80 17.31 -0.33 0.32
C MET A 80 18.58 -0.18 -0.52
N ASN A 81 19.01 -1.23 -1.22
CA ASN A 81 20.19 -1.19 -2.09
C ASN A 81 20.00 -0.24 -3.29
N ILE A 82 18.78 -0.15 -3.83
CA ILE A 82 18.45 0.74 -4.94
C ILE A 82 18.29 2.19 -4.46
N TYR A 83 17.66 2.42 -3.32
CA TYR A 83 17.32 3.78 -2.89
C TYR A 83 18.39 4.45 -2.04
N VAL A 84 19.29 3.69 -1.40
CA VAL A 84 20.28 4.22 -0.46
C VAL A 84 21.69 3.95 -0.96
N VAL A 85 22.40 5.01 -1.35
CA VAL A 85 23.77 4.95 -1.86
C VAL A 85 24.73 5.54 -0.83
N ARG A 86 25.91 4.93 -0.70
CA ARG A 86 27.03 5.49 0.09
C ARG A 86 28.09 6.01 -0.87
N GLU A 87 28.19 7.32 -0.97
CA GLU A 87 29.12 8.01 -1.86
C GLU A 87 30.30 8.54 -1.04
N GLU A 88 31.49 8.55 -1.63
CA GLU A 88 32.66 9.17 -1.04
C GLU A 88 32.51 10.69 -1.11
N VAL A 89 32.74 11.39 -0.01
CA VAL A 89 32.59 12.86 0.04
C VAL A 89 33.76 13.54 -0.67
N VAL A 90 34.94 12.94 -0.55
CA VAL A 90 36.20 13.41 -1.15
C VAL A 90 37.12 12.20 -1.33
N PRO A 91 37.92 12.15 -2.42
CA PRO A 91 38.88 11.08 -2.62
C PRO A 91 39.84 10.94 -1.43
N GLY A 92 39.89 9.75 -0.83
CA GLY A 92 40.78 9.43 0.30
C GLY A 92 40.22 9.70 1.70
N ASP A 93 39.03 10.30 1.83
CA ASP A 93 38.35 10.43 3.12
C ASP A 93 37.55 9.14 3.43
N PRO A 94 37.78 8.45 4.56
CA PRO A 94 36.99 7.28 4.94
C PRO A 94 35.51 7.60 5.19
N THR A 95 35.14 8.88 5.34
CA THR A 95 33.78 9.34 5.56
C THR A 95 32.95 9.23 4.28
N ARG A 96 31.88 8.43 4.35
CA ARG A 96 30.92 8.26 3.24
C ARG A 96 29.62 8.98 3.55
N ARG A 97 29.11 9.76 2.59
CA ARG A 97 27.78 10.38 2.65
C ARG A 97 26.73 9.37 2.21
N THR A 98 25.64 9.28 2.97
CA THR A 98 24.44 8.54 2.54
C THR A 98 23.56 9.44 1.69
N VAL A 99 23.28 9.03 0.46
CA VAL A 99 22.38 9.69 -0.49
C VAL A 99 21.14 8.82 -0.67
N ILE A 100 19.97 9.44 -0.57
CA ILE A 100 18.68 8.78 -0.80
C ILE A 100 18.18 9.21 -2.19
N ARG A 101 18.10 8.26 -3.12
CA ARG A 101 17.52 8.46 -4.45
C ARG A 101 15.99 8.45 -4.35
N LYS A 102 15.30 9.24 -5.20
CA LYS A 102 13.83 9.42 -5.19
C LYS A 102 13.26 9.51 -3.76
N PRO A 103 13.66 10.53 -2.97
CA PRO A 103 13.38 10.60 -1.54
C PRO A 103 11.88 10.61 -1.21
N THR A 104 11.02 11.09 -2.11
CA THR A 104 9.56 11.07 -1.96
C THR A 104 9.04 9.64 -1.84
N ILE A 105 9.41 8.77 -2.77
CA ILE A 105 9.05 7.35 -2.76
C ILE A 105 9.67 6.67 -1.55
N TYR A 106 10.95 6.92 -1.27
CA TYR A 106 11.62 6.32 -0.11
C TYR A 106 10.89 6.60 1.20
N ASN A 107 10.58 7.87 1.45
CA ASN A 107 9.91 8.30 2.68
C ASN A 107 8.49 7.75 2.75
N ALA A 108 7.78 7.63 1.63
CA ALA A 108 6.46 7.05 1.58
C ALA A 108 6.47 5.57 1.98
N VAL A 109 7.37 4.76 1.41
CA VAL A 109 7.54 3.34 1.77
C VAL A 109 7.83 3.19 3.27
N ARG A 110 8.75 3.99 3.82
CA ARG A 110 9.08 3.97 5.25
C ARG A 110 7.90 4.36 6.15
N SER A 111 7.08 5.29 5.71
CA SER A 111 5.86 5.70 6.42
C SER A 111 4.81 4.59 6.44
N ILE A 112 4.57 3.96 5.29
CA ILE A 112 3.66 2.81 5.13
C ILE A 112 4.13 1.63 5.99
N GLU A 113 5.41 1.26 5.93
CA GLU A 113 6.01 0.20 6.75
C GLU A 113 5.72 0.42 8.25
N LYS A 114 5.92 1.66 8.71
CA LYS A 114 5.67 2.03 10.11
C LYS A 114 4.19 1.93 10.46
N GLN A 115 3.27 2.30 9.58
CA GLN A 115 1.84 2.17 9.81
C GLN A 115 1.41 0.70 9.86
N LEU A 116 1.76 -0.09 8.85
CA LEU A 116 1.41 -1.52 8.79
C LEU A 116 1.96 -2.30 10.00
N ASN A 117 3.17 -1.96 10.46
CA ASN A 117 3.72 -2.57 11.68
C ASN A 117 2.91 -2.21 12.94
N ARG A 118 2.34 -1.00 13.02
CA ARG A 118 1.45 -0.64 14.13
C ARG A 118 0.13 -1.40 14.04
N GLU A 119 -0.44 -1.50 12.84
CA GLU A 119 -1.70 -2.20 12.60
C GLU A 119 -1.58 -3.68 12.94
N LEU A 120 -0.50 -4.34 12.51
CA LEU A 120 -0.15 -5.71 12.87
C LEU A 120 -0.05 -5.90 14.39
N LYS A 121 0.73 -5.05 15.08
CA LYS A 121 0.88 -5.11 16.54
C LYS A 121 -0.40 -4.85 17.30
N SER A 122 -1.32 -4.07 16.71
CA SER A 122 -2.63 -3.77 17.28
C SER A 122 -3.71 -4.78 16.90
N ASN A 123 -3.36 -5.87 16.19
CA ASN A 123 -4.28 -6.88 15.66
C ASN A 123 -5.41 -6.30 14.78
N LYS A 124 -5.20 -5.12 14.18
CA LYS A 124 -6.15 -4.49 13.26
C LYS A 124 -6.05 -5.07 11.85
N MET A 125 -4.90 -5.62 11.50
CA MET A 125 -4.63 -6.26 10.21
C MET A 125 -3.87 -7.56 10.44
N GLY A 126 -4.24 -8.62 9.73
CA GLY A 126 -3.59 -9.93 9.82
C GLY A 126 -2.20 -9.94 9.19
N GLN A 127 -1.36 -10.89 9.62
CA GLN A 127 0.01 -11.04 9.11
C GLN A 127 0.05 -11.22 7.58
N GLU A 128 -0.83 -12.06 7.04
CA GLU A 128 -0.91 -12.35 5.61
C GLU A 128 -1.24 -11.09 4.79
N GLN A 129 -2.24 -10.33 5.24
CA GLN A 129 -2.65 -9.09 4.59
C GLN A 129 -1.54 -8.03 4.63
N VAL A 130 -0.91 -7.81 5.80
CA VAL A 130 0.23 -6.89 5.93
C VAL A 130 1.38 -7.29 5.01
N THR A 131 1.66 -8.59 4.92
CA THR A 131 2.72 -9.14 4.07
C THR A 131 2.41 -8.87 2.59
N ALA A 132 1.18 -9.12 2.14
CA ALA A 132 0.76 -8.89 0.77
C ALA A 132 0.82 -7.40 0.39
N GLU A 133 0.25 -6.53 1.23
CA GLU A 133 0.23 -5.08 1.00
C GLU A 133 1.65 -4.51 0.92
N PHE A 134 2.51 -4.83 1.89
CA PHE A 134 3.86 -4.29 1.91
C PHE A 134 4.74 -4.86 0.79
N THR A 135 4.56 -6.14 0.45
CA THR A 135 5.23 -6.76 -0.71
C THR A 135 4.86 -6.03 -2.00
N ASN A 136 3.58 -5.71 -2.19
CA ASN A 136 3.14 -4.94 -3.36
C ASN A 136 3.76 -3.54 -3.39
N VAL A 137 3.74 -2.82 -2.27
CA VAL A 137 4.40 -1.49 -2.14
C VAL A 137 5.87 -1.56 -2.51
N LEU A 138 6.60 -2.59 -2.06
CA LEU A 138 8.01 -2.76 -2.39
C LEU A 138 8.23 -3.06 -3.88
N LYS A 139 7.42 -3.93 -4.49
CA LYS A 139 7.50 -4.21 -5.92
C LYS A 139 7.30 -2.93 -6.74
N ILE A 140 6.27 -2.16 -6.41
CA ILE A 140 6.00 -0.87 -7.05
C ILE A 140 7.17 0.10 -6.86
N ALA A 141 7.69 0.25 -5.64
CA ALA A 141 8.80 1.17 -5.38
C ALA A 141 10.07 0.77 -6.15
N ILE A 142 10.37 -0.52 -6.26
CA ILE A 142 11.51 -1.01 -7.04
C ILE A 142 11.30 -0.69 -8.53
N SER A 143 10.15 -1.03 -9.11
CA SER A 143 9.83 -0.77 -10.52
C SER A 143 9.76 0.73 -10.85
N ALA A 144 9.33 1.56 -9.89
CA ALA A 144 9.30 3.01 -10.02
C ALA A 144 10.68 3.64 -10.18
N PHE A 145 11.77 2.93 -9.81
CA PHE A 145 13.11 3.49 -9.87
C PHE A 145 13.53 3.85 -11.31
N ASP A 146 13.26 2.96 -12.26
CA ASP A 146 13.56 3.13 -13.68
C ASP A 146 12.37 3.66 -14.50
N SER A 147 11.27 4.04 -13.83
CA SER A 147 10.06 4.57 -14.47
C SER A 147 9.98 6.09 -14.38
N GLU A 148 9.12 6.68 -15.21
CA GLU A 148 8.70 8.08 -15.08
C GLU A 148 7.74 8.22 -13.88
N THR A 149 8.16 8.94 -12.85
CA THR A 149 7.47 8.98 -11.55
C THR A 149 6.96 10.34 -11.13
N GLU A 150 7.08 11.39 -11.95
CA GLU A 150 6.80 12.77 -11.52
C GLU A 150 5.39 12.92 -10.93
N SER A 151 4.35 12.54 -11.68
CA SER A 151 2.96 12.63 -11.21
C SER A 151 2.64 11.68 -10.05
N PHE A 152 3.34 10.54 -9.96
CA PHE A 152 3.22 9.61 -8.85
C PHE A 152 3.84 10.19 -7.57
N GLU A 153 5.03 10.77 -7.67
CA GLU A 153 5.71 11.44 -6.56
C GLU A 153 4.94 12.68 -6.09
N ASP A 154 4.31 13.43 -6.99
CA ASP A 154 3.41 14.53 -6.62
C ASP A 154 2.23 14.03 -5.76
N ALA A 155 1.59 12.93 -6.18
CA ALA A 155 0.50 12.33 -5.40
C ALA A 155 0.98 11.84 -4.02
N LEU A 156 2.16 11.23 -3.94
CA LEU A 156 2.76 10.85 -2.67
C LEU A 156 3.08 12.07 -1.79
N GLN A 157 3.61 13.13 -2.38
CA GLN A 157 3.98 14.35 -1.65
C GLN A 157 2.75 15.07 -1.08
N GLN A 158 1.64 15.12 -1.82
CA GLN A 158 0.37 15.64 -1.34
C GLN A 158 -0.16 14.87 -0.13
N ASN A 159 0.10 13.55 -0.08
CA ASN A 159 -0.38 12.64 0.95
C ASN A 159 0.67 12.32 2.04
N ARG A 160 1.84 12.97 2.05
CA ARG A 160 3.02 12.63 2.87
C ARG A 160 2.79 12.46 4.38
N LYS A 161 1.70 13.04 4.92
CA LYS A 161 1.35 12.97 6.35
C LYS A 161 0.36 11.84 6.69
N ASN A 162 -0.23 11.18 5.69
CA ASN A 162 -1.26 10.17 5.86
C ASN A 162 -0.81 8.86 5.19
N ALA A 163 -0.27 7.93 5.97
CA ALA A 163 0.25 6.69 5.43
C ALA A 163 -0.83 5.73 4.87
N ALA A 164 -2.10 5.84 5.29
CA ALA A 164 -3.19 5.11 4.67
C ALA A 164 -3.45 5.62 3.24
N ALA A 165 -3.44 6.94 3.07
CA ALA A 165 -3.57 7.55 1.75
C ALA A 165 -2.36 7.25 0.86
N LEU A 166 -1.15 7.24 1.41
CA LEU A 166 0.05 6.79 0.69
C LEU A 166 -0.13 5.35 0.20
N LEU A 167 -0.58 4.43 1.05
CA LEU A 167 -0.85 3.04 0.64
C LEU A 167 -1.85 2.98 -0.52
N SER A 168 -2.94 3.75 -0.46
CA SER A 168 -3.91 3.82 -1.57
C SER A 168 -3.30 4.36 -2.87
N VAL A 169 -2.35 5.31 -2.81
CA VAL A 169 -1.63 5.79 -4.00
C VAL A 169 -0.82 4.65 -4.64
N PHE A 170 -0.13 3.84 -3.84
CA PHE A 170 0.57 2.64 -4.34
C PHE A 170 -0.42 1.62 -4.94
N GLN A 171 -1.56 1.38 -4.30
CA GLN A 171 -2.57 0.42 -4.81
C GLN A 171 -3.19 0.83 -6.16
N ASN A 172 -3.07 2.10 -6.56
CA ASN A 172 -3.53 2.59 -7.87
C ASN A 172 -2.46 2.46 -8.98
N VAL A 173 -1.34 1.80 -8.70
CA VAL A 173 -0.29 1.48 -9.69
C VAL A 173 -0.50 0.08 -10.23
N LYS A 174 -0.54 -0.05 -11.55
CA LYS A 174 -0.46 -1.33 -12.24
C LYS A 174 1.01 -1.68 -12.50
N LEU A 175 1.38 -2.92 -12.18
CA LEU A 175 2.67 -3.49 -12.56
C LEU A 175 2.49 -4.35 -13.81
N THR A 176 3.32 -4.10 -14.82
CA THR A 176 3.39 -4.90 -16.04
C THR A 176 4.76 -5.54 -16.14
N ASP A 177 4.80 -6.87 -16.17
CA ASP A 177 6.06 -7.60 -16.29
C ASP A 177 6.65 -7.44 -17.70
N ILE A 178 7.99 -7.34 -17.79
CA ILE A 178 8.75 -7.29 -19.05
C ILE A 178 9.41 -8.64 -19.31
#